data_AF-A0A8T7GD93-F1
#
_entry.id   AF-A0A8T7GD93-F1
#
_cell.length_a   1.000
_cell.length_b   1.000
_cell.length_c   1.000
_cell.angle_alpha   90.00
_cell.angle_beta   90.00
_cell.angle_gamma   90.00
#
_symmetry.space_group_name_H-M   'P 1'
#
loop_
_entity.id
_entity.type
_entity.pdbx_description
1 polymer ?
#
loop_
_entity_poly.entity_id
_entity_poly.type
_entity_poly.pdbx_seq_one_letter_code
_entity_poly.pdbx_strand_id
1 'polypeptide(L)'
;MLSVIRVVVSHRCEELRQMIFEVFGFKLAVDGGVLVLQNETDVQKAKSMIEQALSDRKIDDYVVAENTEDPAELAILRRGDMEQIGLYACSFCMMVFSNDVERNLHQRVHYFGFG
;
A
#
# COMPACT_ATOMS: atom_id res chain seq x y z
N MET A 1 -21.11 2.07 -15.94
CA MET A 1 -20.14 2.78 -15.08
C MET A 1 -18.97 1.82 -14.94
N LEU A 2 -17.84 2.10 -15.59
CA LEU A 2 -16.66 1.23 -15.49
C LEU A 2 -16.10 1.44 -14.08
N SER A 3 -16.12 0.39 -13.27
CA SER A 3 -15.50 0.41 -11.94
C SER A 3 -13.99 0.29 -12.10
N VAL A 4 -13.25 1.20 -11.47
CA VAL A 4 -11.80 1.33 -11.62
C VAL A 4 -11.19 1.57 -10.26
N ILE A 5 -10.15 0.79 -9.93
CA ILE A 5 -9.33 1.01 -8.72
C ILE A 5 -8.12 1.82 -9.13
N ARG A 6 -7.82 2.88 -8.38
CA ARG A 6 -6.67 3.76 -8.61
C ARG A 6 -5.54 3.37 -7.67
N VAL A 7 -4.34 3.21 -8.21
CA VAL A 7 -3.14 2.85 -7.46
C VAL A 7 -2.10 3.96 -7.64
N VAL A 8 -1.85 4.70 -6.56
CA VAL A 8 -0.85 5.77 -6.53
C VAL A 8 0.47 5.19 -6.02
N VAL A 9 1.53 5.30 -6.82
CA VAL A 9 2.87 4.83 -6.45
C VAL A 9 3.76 6.06 -6.23
N SER A 10 4.58 6.05 -5.17
CA SER A 10 5.58 7.10 -4.93
C SER A 10 6.39 7.39 -6.21
N HIS A 11 6.58 8.67 -6.53
CA HIS A 11 6.94 9.23 -7.84
C HIS A 11 8.26 8.69 -8.46
N ARG A 12 9.05 7.86 -7.76
CA ARG A 12 10.39 7.45 -8.21
C ARG A 12 10.67 5.95 -8.20
N CYS A 13 9.66 5.09 -8.28
CA CYS A 13 9.88 3.64 -8.25
C CYS A 13 9.39 2.93 -9.53
N GLU A 14 10.25 2.86 -10.55
CA GLU A 14 9.97 2.12 -11.79
C GLU A 14 9.84 0.61 -11.54
N GLU A 15 10.61 0.05 -10.60
CA GLU A 15 10.52 -1.36 -10.22
C GLU A 15 9.14 -1.73 -9.68
N LEU A 16 8.53 -0.87 -8.86
CA LEU A 16 7.17 -1.10 -8.36
C LEU A 16 6.14 -1.03 -9.49
N ARG A 17 6.28 -0.09 -10.43
CA ARG A 17 5.39 0.00 -11.57
C ARG A 17 5.45 -1.27 -12.40
N GLN A 18 6.65 -1.76 -12.70
CA GLN A 18 6.86 -2.98 -13.46
C GLN A 18 6.28 -4.21 -12.75
N MET A 19 6.48 -4.31 -11.43
CA MET A 19 5.87 -5.37 -10.62
C MET A 19 4.34 -5.36 -10.71
N ILE A 20 3.71 -4.19 -10.58
CA ILE A 20 2.25 -4.07 -10.67
C ILE A 20 1.76 -4.42 -12.08
N PHE A 21 2.51 -4.04 -13.12
CA PHE A 21 2.24 -4.48 -14.50
C PHE A 21 2.30 -6.00 -14.65
N GLU A 22 3.26 -6.68 -14.02
CA GLU A 22 3.35 -8.15 -14.08
C GLU A 22 2.19 -8.85 -13.34
N VAL A 23 1.71 -8.26 -12.23
CA VAL A 23 0.60 -8.79 -11.44
C VAL A 23 -0.75 -8.64 -12.15
N PHE A 24 -1.01 -7.47 -12.74
CA PHE A 24 -2.33 -7.14 -13.30
C PHE A 24 -2.40 -7.16 -14.82
N GLY A 25 -1.25 -7.18 -15.51
CA GLY A 25 -1.14 -7.32 -16.95
C GLY A 25 -1.93 -6.25 -17.73
N PHE A 26 -2.70 -6.71 -18.71
CA PHE A 26 -3.53 -5.88 -19.60
C PHE A 26 -4.68 -5.15 -18.90
N LYS A 27 -4.93 -5.41 -17.60
CA LYS A 27 -5.92 -4.66 -16.82
C LYS A 27 -5.39 -3.32 -16.32
N LEU A 28 -4.10 -3.03 -16.48
CA LEU A 28 -3.48 -1.81 -15.97
C LEU A 28 -3.43 -0.73 -17.06
N ALA A 29 -4.05 0.42 -16.80
CA ALA A 29 -3.85 1.65 -17.56
C ALA A 29 -3.04 2.66 -16.74
N VAL A 30 -2.41 3.62 -17.41
CA VAL A 30 -1.70 4.73 -16.75
C VAL A 30 -2.41 6.02 -17.11
N ASP A 31 -2.86 6.77 -16.10
CA ASP A 31 -3.50 8.07 -16.27
C ASP A 31 -2.82 9.10 -15.35
N GLY A 32 -2.18 10.11 -15.93
CA GLY A 32 -1.49 11.15 -15.16
C GLY A 32 -0.40 10.67 -14.20
N GLY A 33 0.15 9.47 -14.41
CA GLY A 33 1.13 8.84 -13.50
C GLY A 33 0.53 7.98 -12.38
N VAL A 34 -0.81 7.89 -12.32
CA VAL A 34 -1.57 6.96 -11.48
C VAL A 34 -1.82 5.68 -12.27
N LEU A 35 -1.66 4.53 -11.63
CA LEU A 35 -1.98 3.24 -12.23
C LEU A 35 -3.46 2.95 -12.00
N VAL A 36 -4.18 2.52 -13.03
CA VAL A 36 -5.63 2.33 -12.99
C VAL A 36 -5.93 0.87 -13.34
N LEU A 37 -6.46 0.13 -12.37
CA LEU A 37 -6.91 -1.25 -12.54
C LEU A 37 -8.31 -1.26 -13.15
N GLN A 38 -8.39 -1.64 -14.42
CA GLN A 38 -9.63 -1.81 -15.16
C GLN A 38 -10.27 -3.16 -14.84
N ASN A 39 -11.60 -3.15 -14.64
CA ASN A 39 -12.40 -4.36 -14.38
C ASN A 39 -12.03 -5.12 -13.09
N GLU A 40 -11.42 -4.46 -12.11
CA GLU A 40 -11.30 -4.96 -10.75
C GLU A 40 -12.11 -4.03 -9.84
N THR A 41 -12.99 -4.62 -9.03
CA THR A 41 -13.90 -3.88 -8.13
C THR A 41 -13.64 -4.20 -6.68
N ASP A 42 -12.86 -5.24 -6.43
CA ASP A 42 -12.50 -5.69 -5.10
C ASP A 42 -11.16 -5.08 -4.70
N VAL A 43 -11.23 -3.97 -3.97
CA VAL A 43 -10.09 -3.22 -3.47
C VAL A 43 -9.27 -4.06 -2.49
N GLN A 44 -9.92 -4.89 -1.68
CA GLN A 44 -9.23 -5.76 -0.73
C GLN A 44 -8.45 -6.85 -1.45
N LYS A 45 -9.04 -7.46 -2.48
CA LYS A 45 -8.34 -8.40 -3.35
C LYS A 45 -7.17 -7.75 -4.08
N ALA A 46 -7.36 -6.55 -4.64
CA ALA A 46 -6.28 -5.81 -5.32
C ALA A 46 -5.14 -5.50 -4.35
N LYS A 47 -5.45 -5.04 -3.14
CA LYS A 47 -4.50 -4.81 -2.06
C LYS A 47 -3.72 -6.07 -1.71
N SER A 48 -4.40 -7.18 -1.44
CA SER A 48 -3.75 -8.46 -1.11
C SER A 48 -2.83 -8.97 -2.24
N MET A 49 -3.21 -8.79 -3.50
CA MET A 49 -2.35 -9.14 -4.64
C MET A 49 -1.07 -8.30 -4.69
N ILE A 50 -1.17 -6.99 -4.41
CA ILE A 50 -0.01 -6.10 -4.37
C ILE A 50 0.89 -6.45 -3.18
N GLU A 51 0.32 -6.65 -1.99
CA GLU A 51 1.04 -7.04 -0.77
C GLU A 51 1.78 -8.37 -0.96
N GLN A 52 1.14 -9.36 -1.58
CA GLN A 52 1.76 -10.64 -1.92
C GLN A 52 2.93 -10.45 -2.89
N ALA A 53 2.77 -9.62 -3.93
CA ALA A 53 3.82 -9.38 -4.91
C ALA A 53 5.03 -8.62 -4.33
N LEU A 54 4.81 -7.73 -3.35
CA LEU A 54 5.88 -7.11 -2.57
C LEU A 54 6.64 -8.16 -1.75
N SER A 55 5.91 -9.04 -1.05
CA SER A 55 6.46 -10.12 -0.22
C SER A 55 7.28 -11.12 -1.05
N ASP A 56 6.76 -11.58 -2.19
CA ASP A 56 7.42 -12.54 -3.08
C ASP A 56 8.78 -12.02 -3.59
N ARG A 57 8.90 -10.69 -3.71
CA ARG A 57 10.12 -10.00 -4.15
C ARG A 57 11.00 -9.51 -3.00
N LYS A 58 10.61 -9.75 -1.75
CA LYS A 58 11.30 -9.27 -0.54
C LYS A 58 11.45 -7.75 -0.52
N ILE A 59 10.41 -7.04 -0.94
CA ILE A 59 10.34 -5.58 -0.94
C ILE A 59 9.63 -5.14 0.34
N ASP A 60 10.40 -5.00 1.43
CA ASP A 60 9.86 -4.73 2.79
C ASP A 60 9.79 -3.23 3.12
N ASP A 61 10.29 -2.39 2.22
CA ASP A 61 10.39 -0.93 2.38
C ASP A 61 9.07 -0.20 2.06
N TYR A 62 8.05 -0.90 1.57
CA TYR A 62 6.80 -0.31 1.08
C TYR A 62 5.57 -0.88 1.78
N VAL A 63 4.51 -0.06 1.83
CA VAL A 63 3.21 -0.39 2.44
C VAL A 63 2.11 -0.05 1.45
N VAL A 64 1.09 -0.90 1.38
CA VAL A 64 -0.14 -0.64 0.62
C VAL A 64 -1.19 -0.10 1.60
N ALA A 65 -1.61 1.14 1.41
CA ALA A 65 -2.60 1.83 2.22
C ALA A 65 -3.89 2.07 1.42
N GLU A 66 -5.02 2.02 2.09
CA GLU A 66 -6.31 2.42 1.53
C GLU A 66 -6.50 3.92 1.72
N ASN A 67 -7.06 4.60 0.72
CA ASN A 67 -7.46 5.98 0.88
C ASN A 67 -8.80 6.03 1.67
N THR A 68 -8.81 6.80 2.76
CA THR A 68 -9.99 6.93 3.63
C THR A 68 -11.09 7.81 3.05
N GLU A 69 -10.76 8.67 2.08
CA GLU A 69 -11.70 9.56 1.39
C GLU A 69 -12.23 8.94 0.08
N ASP A 70 -11.39 8.18 -0.63
CA ASP A 70 -11.76 7.43 -1.84
C ASP A 70 -11.50 5.93 -1.65
N PRO A 71 -12.52 5.14 -1.26
CA PRO A 71 -12.37 3.70 -1.01
C PRO A 71 -11.92 2.91 -2.24
N ALA A 72 -12.01 3.46 -3.44
CA ALA A 72 -11.51 2.83 -4.67
C ALA A 72 -10.04 3.17 -4.97
N GLU A 73 -9.35 3.85 -4.06
CA GLU A 73 -7.95 4.23 -4.21
C GLU A 73 -7.04 3.52 -3.19
N LEU A 74 -5.95 2.97 -3.72
CA LEU A 74 -4.85 2.40 -2.96
C LEU A 74 -3.59 3.27 -3.18
N ALA A 75 -2.79 3.42 -2.13
CA ALA A 75 -1.51 4.08 -2.19
C ALA A 75 -0.40 3.10 -1.83
N ILE A 76 0.69 3.08 -2.60
CA ILE A 76 1.91 2.35 -2.27
C ILE A 76 2.95 3.37 -1.81
N LEU A 77 3.24 3.34 -0.53
CA LEU A 77 4.06 4.33 0.17
C LEU A 77 5.34 3.67 0.66
N ARG A 78 6.48 4.36 0.54
CA ARG A 78 7.70 3.92 1.19
C ARG A 78 7.58 4.19 2.69
N ARG A 79 7.96 3.24 3.55
CA ARG A 79 7.86 3.39 5.02
C ARG A 79 8.51 4.66 5.55
N GLY A 80 9.65 5.06 4.98
CA GLY A 80 10.33 6.31 5.35
C GLY A 80 9.62 7.60 4.90
N ASP A 81 8.77 7.52 3.87
CA ASP A 81 7.99 8.66 3.38
C ASP A 81 6.68 8.82 4.17
N MET A 82 6.16 7.72 4.74
CA MET A 82 4.92 7.72 5.53
C MET A 82 5.00 8.64 6.74
N GLU A 83 6.11 8.58 7.50
CA GLU A 83 6.27 9.43 8.69
C GLU A 83 6.31 10.92 8.32
N GLN A 84 6.83 11.26 7.13
CA GLN A 84 6.88 12.64 6.63
C GLN A 84 5.50 13.22 6.29
N ILE A 85 4.52 12.35 6.00
CA ILE A 85 3.12 12.73 5.75
C ILE A 85 2.22 12.44 6.95
N GLY A 86 2.79 12.17 8.12
CA GLY A 86 2.06 11.94 9.37
C GLY A 86 1.42 10.56 9.52
N LEU A 87 1.84 9.57 8.72
CA LEU A 87 1.42 8.17 8.85
C LEU A 87 2.52 7.34 9.51
N TYR A 88 2.18 6.57 10.54
CA TYR A 88 3.16 5.82 11.33
C TYR A 88 2.85 4.33 11.28
N ALA A 89 3.67 3.55 10.59
CA ALA A 89 3.47 2.10 10.44
C ALA A 89 4.22 1.29 11.51
N CYS A 90 3.57 0.28 12.09
CA CYS A 90 4.21 -0.67 12.99
C CYS A 90 5.32 -1.45 12.29
N SER A 91 6.49 -1.55 12.93
CA SER A 91 7.62 -2.29 12.35
C SER A 91 7.37 -3.80 12.22
N PHE A 92 6.48 -4.37 13.04
CA PHE A 92 6.26 -5.81 13.17
C PHE A 92 5.10 -6.35 12.32
N CYS A 93 3.96 -5.65 12.28
CA CYS A 93 2.73 -6.15 11.66
C CYS A 93 2.12 -5.19 10.62
N MET A 94 2.81 -4.09 10.29
CA MET A 94 2.39 -3.14 9.27
C MET A 94 1.10 -2.35 9.53
N MET A 95 0.48 -2.49 10.71
CA MET A 95 -0.65 -1.65 11.11
C MET A 95 -0.25 -0.16 11.11
N VAL A 96 -1.08 0.70 10.52
CA VAL A 96 -0.83 2.15 10.36
C VAL A 96 -1.60 2.95 11.41
N PHE A 97 -0.94 3.95 11.98
CA PHE A 97 -1.46 4.82 13.02
C PHE A 97 -1.38 6.30 12.62
N SER A 98 -2.22 7.11 13.26
CA SER A 98 -2.35 8.55 13.01
C SER A 98 -1.24 9.38 13.64
N ASN A 99 -0.51 8.82 14.61
CA ASN A 99 0.59 9.46 15.30
C ASN A 99 1.63 8.43 15.79
N ASP A 100 2.83 8.92 16.09
CA ASP A 100 3.96 8.10 16.55
C ASP A 100 3.71 7.48 17.94
N VAL A 101 2.99 8.20 18.82
CA VAL A 101 2.65 7.74 20.17
C VAL A 101 1.80 6.46 20.14
N GLU A 102 0.73 6.46 19.35
CA GLU A 102 -0.15 5.30 19.12
C GLU A 102 0.62 4.12 18.52
N ARG A 103 1.43 4.39 17.49
CA ARG A 103 2.30 3.38 16.89
C ARG A 103 3.26 2.78 17.93
N ASN A 104 3.91 3.60 18.74
CA ASN A 104 4.85 3.16 19.78
C ASN A 104 4.15 2.36 20.90
N LEU A 105 2.93 2.74 21.28
CA LEU A 105 2.09 1.96 22.19
C LEU A 105 1.80 0.57 21.62
N HIS A 106 1.39 0.48 20.36
CA HIS A 106 1.17 -0.80 19.70
C HIS A 106 2.46 -1.63 19.55
N GLN A 107 3.58 -1.01 19.19
CA GLN A 107 4.87 -1.73 19.09
C GLN A 107 5.30 -2.38 20.41
N ARG A 108 4.98 -1.75 21.56
CA ARG A 108 5.25 -2.35 22.88
C ARG A 108 4.51 -3.68 23.07
N VAL A 109 3.34 -3.88 22.46
CA VAL A 109 2.64 -5.18 22.51
C VAL A 109 3.49 -6.28 21.87
N HIS A 110 4.18 -5.99 20.76
CA HIS A 110 5.07 -6.96 20.10
C HIS A 110 6.33 -7.26 20.93
N TYR A 111 6.85 -6.27 21.67
CA TYR A 111 8.02 -6.48 22.54
C TYR A 111 7.69 -7.21 23.84
N PHE A 112 6.54 -6.93 24.43
CA PHE A 112 6.20 -7.40 25.78
C PHE A 112 5.13 -8.49 25.83
N GLY A 113 4.50 -8.83 24.69
CA GLY A 113 3.59 -9.96 24.57
C GLY A 113 2.41 -9.89 25.56
N PHE A 114 1.60 -8.84 25.49
CA PHE A 114 0.33 -8.82 26.22
C PHE A 114 -0.80 -9.23 25.27
N GLY A 115 -1.07 -10.54 25.27
CA GLY A 115 -2.33 -11.14 24.82
C GLY A 115 -3.29 -11.30 25.99
#